data_AF-R1D601-F1
#
_entry.id   AF-R1D601-F1
#
_cell.length_a   1.000
_cell.length_b   1.000
_cell.length_c   1.000
_cell.angle_alpha   90.00
_cell.angle_beta   90.00
_cell.angle_gamma   90.00
#
_symmetry.space_group_name_H-M   'P 1'
#
loop_
_entity.id
_entity.type
_entity.pdbx_description
1 polymer ?
#
loop_
_entity_poly.entity_id
_entity_poly.type
_entity_poly.pdbx_seq_one_letter_code
_entity_poly.pdbx_strand_id
1 'polypeptide(L)'
;MIGWTADDDALVKAGQEAGESWADIAKRLPGRSADSVKSRSKRLKRQPDTSVKHEPVKRELVRWTAADDALVKAGQEAGESWVDIAKRLPGRSAESVKSRSNRLKRQPDTSVKHEPVKRELVRWTAADDALVKAGQEAGESWVDIAKRLPGRSADSVKSRFDRLKRQPDTSVKHEPVKRELVRWTAADDALLKAGQEAGESWVDIAKRLPGRSAESVKSRSNRLKGPADKSAGGAAAQAKSKKAPPKKAAQDSAG
;
A
#
# COMPACT_ATOMS: atom_id res chain seq x y z
N MET A 1 -16.49 13.28 -9.38
CA MET A 1 -16.98 12.17 -8.53
C MET A 1 -17.34 12.77 -7.18
N ILE A 2 -18.63 12.85 -6.84
CA ILE A 2 -19.09 13.48 -5.59
C ILE A 2 -18.79 12.50 -4.45
N GLY A 3 -17.97 12.93 -3.49
CA GLY A 3 -17.65 12.16 -2.27
C GLY A 3 -18.84 12.09 -1.32
N TRP A 4 -18.84 11.14 -0.39
CA TRP A 4 -19.84 11.09 0.69
C TRP A 4 -19.49 12.17 1.74
N THR A 5 -20.48 12.99 2.11
CA THR A 5 -20.32 14.02 3.14
C THR A 5 -20.81 13.52 4.51
N ALA A 6 -20.51 14.28 5.57
CA ALA A 6 -21.05 14.00 6.91
C ALA A 6 -22.57 14.12 6.94
N ASP A 7 -23.13 15.07 6.19
CA ASP A 7 -24.58 15.26 6.06
C ASP A 7 -25.23 14.08 5.33
N ASP A 8 -24.60 13.57 4.28
CA ASP A 8 -25.06 12.35 3.60
C ASP A 8 -25.08 11.17 4.59
N ASP A 9 -24.04 11.03 5.42
CA ASP A 9 -23.96 9.96 6.42
C ASP A 9 -25.02 10.09 7.51
N ALA A 10 -25.33 11.32 7.93
CA ALA A 10 -26.39 11.61 8.89
C ALA A 10 -27.77 11.24 8.32
N LEU A 11 -28.03 11.59 7.06
CA LEU A 11 -29.27 11.20 6.35
C LEU A 11 -29.41 9.68 6.23
N VAL A 12 -28.33 8.97 5.90
CA VAL A 12 -28.32 7.51 5.83
C VAL A 12 -28.60 6.87 7.19
N LYS A 13 -28.03 7.40 8.28
CA LYS A 13 -28.27 6.89 9.64
C LYS A 13 -29.71 7.15 10.09
N ALA A 14 -30.18 8.39 9.96
CA ALA A 14 -31.53 8.79 10.37
C ALA A 14 -32.61 8.01 9.62
N GLY A 15 -32.49 7.86 8.29
CA GLY A 15 -33.45 7.08 7.52
C GLY A 15 -33.46 5.60 7.91
N GLN A 16 -32.30 5.03 8.28
CA GLN A 16 -32.24 3.65 8.75
C GLN A 16 -32.86 3.48 10.15
N GLU A 17 -32.67 4.44 11.05
CA GLU A 17 -33.29 4.45 12.38
C GLU A 17 -34.81 4.62 12.31
N ALA A 18 -35.28 5.43 11.35
CA ALA A 18 -36.70 5.60 11.04
C ALA A 18 -37.33 4.42 10.28
N GLY A 19 -36.55 3.38 9.96
CA GLY A 19 -37.04 2.20 9.23
C GLY A 19 -37.39 2.47 7.76
N GLU A 20 -36.89 3.56 7.18
CA GLU A 20 -37.17 3.93 5.80
C GLU A 20 -36.50 2.98 4.81
N SER A 21 -37.10 2.86 3.62
CA SER A 21 -36.51 2.07 2.55
C SER A 21 -35.26 2.75 1.98
N TRP A 22 -34.31 1.96 1.47
CA TRP A 22 -33.10 2.51 0.82
C TRP A 22 -33.42 3.40 -0.39
N ALA A 23 -34.56 3.17 -1.05
CA ALA A 23 -35.02 3.98 -2.17
C ALA A 23 -35.48 5.36 -1.70
N ASP A 24 -36.16 5.45 -0.55
CA ASP A 24 -36.63 6.72 0.00
C ASP A 24 -35.50 7.56 0.59
N ILE A 25 -34.49 6.89 1.16
CA ILE A 25 -33.24 7.56 1.55
C ILE A 25 -32.48 8.08 0.31
N ALA A 26 -32.44 7.30 -0.78
CA ALA A 26 -31.77 7.70 -2.02
C ALA A 26 -32.41 8.92 -2.71
N LYS A 27 -33.75 9.10 -2.60
CA LYS A 27 -34.44 10.29 -3.14
C LYS A 27 -33.92 11.61 -2.55
N ARG A 28 -33.42 11.57 -1.31
CA ARG A 28 -32.86 12.72 -0.60
C ARG A 28 -31.37 12.93 -0.85
N LEU A 29 -30.73 12.01 -1.58
CA LEU A 29 -29.29 12.03 -1.88
C LEU A 29 -29.08 12.11 -3.41
N PRO A 30 -28.95 13.31 -3.97
CA PRO A 30 -28.88 13.49 -5.42
C PRO A 30 -27.70 12.71 -6.02
N GLY A 31 -27.99 11.90 -7.04
CA GLY A 31 -26.99 11.09 -7.72
C GLY A 31 -26.57 9.81 -6.97
N ARG A 32 -27.29 9.39 -5.93
CA ARG A 32 -27.07 8.11 -5.23
C ARG A 32 -28.18 7.12 -5.54
N SER A 33 -27.81 5.87 -5.83
CA SER A 33 -28.76 4.76 -5.94
C SER A 33 -29.02 4.13 -4.57
N ALA A 34 -30.15 3.41 -4.43
CA ALA A 34 -30.47 2.63 -3.23
C ALA A 34 -29.34 1.65 -2.82
N ASP A 35 -28.66 1.03 -3.80
CA ASP A 35 -27.51 0.16 -3.55
C ASP A 35 -26.29 0.91 -3.02
N SER A 36 -26.08 2.15 -3.48
CA SER A 36 -25.03 3.03 -2.97
C SER A 36 -25.29 3.40 -1.51
N VAL A 37 -26.54 3.72 -1.16
CA VAL A 37 -26.99 4.01 0.22
C VAL A 37 -26.81 2.78 1.12
N LYS A 38 -27.28 1.60 0.69
CA LYS A 38 -27.13 0.34 1.42
C LYS A 38 -25.66 -0.02 1.65
N SER A 39 -24.82 0.16 0.63
CA SER A 39 -23.38 -0.09 0.73
C SER A 39 -22.70 0.89 1.68
N ARG A 40 -23.15 2.16 1.70
CA ARG A 40 -22.64 3.17 2.63
C ARG A 40 -23.07 2.88 4.07
N SER A 41 -24.34 2.58 4.32
CA SER A 41 -24.85 2.16 5.64
C SER A 41 -24.04 1.00 6.21
N LYS A 42 -23.79 -0.06 5.41
CA LYS A 42 -22.95 -1.19 5.84
C LYS A 42 -21.52 -0.77 6.21
N ARG A 43 -20.95 0.23 5.53
CA ARG A 43 -19.62 0.77 5.86
C ARG A 43 -19.65 1.62 7.12
N LEU A 44 -20.69 2.45 7.31
CA LEU A 44 -20.88 3.26 8.52
C LEU A 44 -21.01 2.38 9.77
N LYS A 45 -21.73 1.25 9.69
CA LYS A 45 -21.80 0.25 10.77
C LYS A 45 -20.48 -0.44 11.09
N ARG A 46 -19.57 -0.51 10.11
CA ARG A 46 -18.25 -1.14 10.25
C ARG A 46 -17.18 -0.16 10.69
N GLN A 47 -17.45 1.13 10.64
CA GLN A 47 -16.54 2.12 11.20
C GLN A 47 -16.80 2.19 12.70
N PRO A 48 -15.80 1.86 13.55
CA PRO A 48 -15.87 2.25 14.94
C PRO A 48 -15.97 3.78 15.00
N ASP A 49 -16.69 4.29 16.00
CA ASP A 49 -16.84 5.72 16.24
C ASP A 49 -15.46 6.39 16.20
N THR A 50 -15.21 7.19 15.16
CA THR A 50 -13.93 7.88 14.94
C THR A 50 -13.68 8.96 15.99
N SER A 51 -14.68 9.26 16.83
CA SER A 51 -14.58 10.16 17.99
C SER A 51 -13.82 9.51 19.16
N VAL A 52 -13.76 8.17 19.18
CA VAL A 52 -12.85 7.45 20.08
C VAL A 52 -11.52 7.35 19.37
N LYS A 53 -10.48 8.01 19.91
CA LYS A 53 -9.09 7.80 19.50
C LYS A 53 -8.71 6.35 19.80
N HIS A 54 -9.04 5.43 18.90
CA HIS A 54 -8.45 4.10 18.91
C HIS A 54 -6.97 4.31 18.62
N GLU A 55 -6.15 4.18 19.66
CA GLU A 55 -4.71 4.05 19.49
C GLU A 55 -4.50 2.92 18.46
N PRO A 56 -3.82 3.18 17.33
CA PRO A 56 -3.67 2.19 16.29
C PRO A 56 -2.91 1.03 16.91
N VAL A 57 -3.62 -0.07 17.18
CA VAL A 57 -2.99 -1.32 17.59
C VAL A 57 -1.98 -1.62 16.50
N LYS A 58 -0.69 -1.45 16.81
CA LYS A 58 0.41 -1.80 15.93
C LYS A 58 0.24 -3.29 15.67
N ARG A 59 -0.36 -3.63 14.53
CA ARG A 59 -0.34 -4.99 14.02
C ARG A 59 1.14 -5.26 13.76
N GLU A 60 1.78 -5.98 14.66
CA GLU A 60 3.13 -6.44 14.43
C GLU A 60 3.14 -7.18 13.10
N LEU A 61 4.06 -6.78 12.22
CA LEU A 61 4.22 -7.41 10.94
C LEU A 61 4.85 -8.79 11.17
N VAL A 62 4.04 -9.74 11.63
CA VAL A 62 4.51 -11.11 11.89
C VAL A 62 4.96 -11.70 10.56
N ARG A 63 6.21 -12.15 10.48
CA ARG A 63 6.75 -12.83 9.29
C ARG A 63 6.17 -14.25 9.22
N TRP A 64 5.81 -14.71 8.03
CA TRP A 64 5.38 -16.10 7.83
C TRP A 64 6.57 -17.04 7.99
N THR A 65 6.39 -18.09 8.79
CA THR A 65 7.40 -19.13 9.03
C THR A 65 7.04 -20.43 8.28
N ALA A 66 8.01 -21.34 8.16
CA ALA A 66 7.74 -22.67 7.59
C ALA A 66 6.75 -23.48 8.43
N ALA A 67 6.74 -23.29 9.76
CA ALA A 67 5.77 -23.90 10.66
C ALA A 67 4.36 -23.36 10.39
N ASP A 68 4.23 -22.04 10.19
CA ASP A 68 2.95 -21.44 9.79
C ASP A 68 2.47 -22.04 8.45
N ASP A 69 3.36 -22.17 7.47
CA ASP A 69 3.03 -22.72 6.16
C ASP A 69 2.59 -24.19 6.25
N ALA A 70 3.21 -24.98 7.14
CA ALA A 70 2.81 -26.35 7.41
C ALA A 70 1.41 -26.42 8.04
N LEU A 71 1.10 -25.55 9.00
CA LEU A 71 -0.24 -25.46 9.60
C LEU A 71 -1.30 -25.06 8.56
N VAL A 72 -0.98 -24.13 7.68
CA VAL A 72 -1.88 -23.71 6.58
C VAL A 72 -2.14 -24.87 5.62
N LYS A 73 -1.09 -25.64 5.25
CA LYS A 73 -1.23 -26.81 4.37
C LYS A 73 -2.05 -27.92 5.02
N ALA A 74 -1.71 -28.31 6.26
CA ALA A 74 -2.40 -29.36 7.00
C ALA A 74 -3.88 -29.03 7.23
N GLY A 75 -4.18 -27.78 7.62
CA GLY A 75 -5.58 -27.36 7.77
C GLY A 75 -6.35 -27.39 6.46
N GLN A 76 -5.72 -27.06 5.35
CA GLN A 76 -6.35 -27.13 4.03
C GLN A 76 -6.58 -28.58 3.58
N GLU A 77 -5.63 -29.49 3.83
CA GLU A 77 -5.75 -30.93 3.53
C GLU A 77 -6.83 -31.59 4.38
N ALA A 78 -6.97 -31.16 5.65
CA ALA A 78 -8.03 -31.59 6.55
C ALA A 78 -9.41 -30.97 6.24
N GLY A 79 -9.51 -30.08 5.25
CA GLY A 79 -10.76 -29.42 4.88
C GLY A 79 -11.26 -28.39 5.90
N GLU A 80 -10.38 -27.90 6.78
CA GLU A 80 -10.76 -26.93 7.80
C GLU A 80 -11.10 -25.56 7.20
N SER A 81 -11.95 -24.81 7.92
CA SER A 81 -12.26 -23.44 7.54
C SER A 81 -11.06 -22.51 7.76
N TRP A 82 -10.94 -21.45 6.95
CA TRP A 82 -9.88 -20.44 7.13
C TRP A 82 -9.90 -19.77 8.51
N VAL A 83 -11.07 -19.73 9.14
CA VAL A 83 -11.24 -19.18 10.50
C VAL A 83 -10.60 -20.12 11.53
N ASP A 84 -10.78 -21.42 11.39
CA ASP A 84 -10.22 -22.41 12.31
C ASP A 84 -8.70 -22.53 12.17
N ILE A 85 -8.20 -22.46 10.93
CA ILE A 85 -6.76 -22.37 10.67
C ILE A 85 -6.18 -21.08 11.29
N ALA A 86 -6.89 -19.94 11.18
CA ALA A 86 -6.44 -18.67 11.75
C ALA A 86 -6.42 -18.66 13.30
N LYS A 87 -7.31 -19.41 13.98
CA LYS A 87 -7.28 -19.55 15.45
C LYS A 87 -5.96 -20.14 15.96
N ARG A 88 -5.32 -20.99 15.15
CA ARG A 88 -4.01 -21.60 15.47
C ARG A 88 -2.81 -20.71 15.11
N LEU A 89 -3.05 -19.59 14.44
CA LEU A 89 -2.02 -18.65 13.97
C LEU A 89 -2.22 -17.28 14.64
N PRO A 90 -1.61 -17.04 15.81
CA PRO A 90 -1.82 -15.80 16.55
C PRO A 90 -1.44 -14.57 15.70
N GLY A 91 -2.29 -13.55 15.73
CA GLY A 91 -2.10 -12.32 14.95
C GLY A 91 -2.40 -12.45 13.45
N ARG A 92 -2.96 -13.57 12.98
CA ARG A 92 -3.39 -13.74 11.58
C ARG A 92 -4.92 -13.75 11.46
N SER A 93 -5.42 -13.11 10.40
CA SER A 93 -6.83 -13.20 10.01
C SER A 93 -7.05 -14.34 9.01
N ALA A 94 -8.28 -14.85 8.91
CA ALA A 94 -8.67 -15.84 7.91
C ALA A 94 -8.32 -15.40 6.46
N GLU A 95 -8.46 -14.10 6.16
CA GLU A 95 -8.07 -13.52 4.86
C GLU A 95 -6.56 -13.63 4.61
N SER A 96 -5.75 -13.41 5.66
CA SER A 96 -4.29 -13.55 5.62
C SER A 96 -3.87 -15.00 5.36
N VAL A 97 -4.51 -15.95 6.04
CA VAL A 97 -4.33 -17.40 5.86
C VAL A 97 -4.68 -17.83 4.44
N LYS A 98 -5.85 -17.43 3.92
CA LYS A 98 -6.28 -17.72 2.54
C LYS A 98 -5.31 -17.15 1.51
N SER A 99 -4.87 -15.90 1.71
CA SER A 99 -3.89 -15.25 0.83
C SER A 99 -2.55 -15.99 0.84
N ARG A 100 -2.11 -16.47 2.02
CA ARG A 100 -0.89 -17.26 2.16
C ARG A 100 -1.01 -18.61 1.47
N SER A 101 -2.09 -19.35 1.69
CA SER A 101 -2.37 -20.63 1.01
C SER A 101 -2.31 -20.48 -0.51
N ASN A 102 -2.98 -19.46 -1.07
CA ASN A 102 -2.93 -19.19 -2.51
C ASN A 102 -1.52 -18.89 -3.02
N ARG A 103 -0.67 -18.27 -2.19
CA ARG A 103 0.74 -18.01 -2.53
C ARG A 103 1.56 -19.29 -2.48
N LEU A 104 1.35 -20.15 -1.49
CA LEU A 104 2.01 -21.45 -1.36
C LEU A 104 1.68 -22.36 -2.55
N LYS A 105 0.44 -22.37 -3.03
CA LYS A 105 0.03 -23.10 -4.24
C LYS A 105 0.72 -22.63 -5.52
N ARG A 106 1.11 -21.36 -5.57
CA ARG A 106 1.78 -20.74 -6.72
C ARG A 106 3.30 -20.87 -6.67
N GLN A 107 3.85 -21.29 -5.53
CA GLN A 107 5.27 -21.59 -5.45
C GLN A 107 5.47 -23.06 -5.83
N PRO A 108 6.27 -23.37 -6.86
CA PRO A 108 6.70 -24.74 -7.06
C PRO A 108 7.48 -25.22 -5.84
N ASP A 109 7.42 -26.52 -5.57
CA ASP A 109 8.18 -27.16 -4.50
C ASP A 109 9.66 -26.77 -4.63
N THR A 110 10.19 -26.06 -3.64
CA THR A 110 11.56 -25.56 -3.63
C THR A 110 12.61 -26.68 -3.60
N SER A 111 12.17 -27.93 -3.40
CA SER A 111 12.99 -29.14 -3.49
C SER A 111 13.31 -29.56 -4.93
N VAL A 112 12.53 -29.07 -5.90
CA VAL A 112 12.88 -29.18 -7.32
C VAL A 112 13.78 -28.00 -7.65
N LYS A 113 15.04 -28.29 -8.01
CA LYS A 113 15.93 -27.29 -8.62
C LYS A 113 15.32 -26.86 -9.95
N HIS A 114 14.39 -25.90 -9.91
CA HIS A 114 13.99 -25.18 -11.09
C HIS A 114 15.22 -24.42 -11.55
N GLU A 115 15.84 -24.91 -12.61
CA GLU A 115 16.76 -24.12 -13.40
C GLU A 115 16.05 -22.79 -13.67
N PRO A 116 16.62 -21.63 -13.29
CA PRO A 116 15.95 -20.37 -13.45
C PRO A 116 15.67 -20.21 -14.93
N VAL A 117 14.40 -20.38 -15.33
CA VAL A 117 13.96 -20.05 -16.68
C VAL A 117 14.31 -18.59 -16.84
N LYS A 118 15.40 -18.32 -17.56
CA LYS A 118 15.79 -16.97 -17.94
C LYS A 118 14.63 -16.45 -18.76
N ARG A 119 13.74 -15.70 -18.12
CA ARG A 119 12.78 -14.88 -18.83
C ARG A 119 13.64 -13.90 -19.59
N GLU A 120 13.85 -14.17 -20.87
CA GLU A 120 14.53 -13.23 -21.73
C GLU A 120 13.80 -11.90 -21.60
N LEU A 121 14.56 -10.85 -21.28
CA LEU A 121 14.02 -9.53 -21.13
C LEU A 121 13.66 -9.02 -22.52
N VAL A 122 12.55 -9.50 -23.09
CA VAL A 122 12.08 -9.08 -24.40
C VAL A 122 11.82 -7.57 -24.31
N ARG A 123 12.45 -6.79 -25.18
CA ARG A 123 12.23 -5.34 -25.27
C ARG A 123 10.92 -5.08 -26.00
N TRP A 124 10.14 -4.09 -25.56
CA TRP A 124 8.93 -3.69 -26.29
C TRP A 124 9.32 -2.98 -27.58
N THR A 125 8.73 -3.39 -28.70
CA THR A 125 8.92 -2.79 -30.01
C THR A 125 7.70 -1.92 -30.39
N ALA A 126 7.87 -1.07 -31.40
CA ALA A 126 6.75 -0.29 -31.94
C ALA A 126 5.67 -1.19 -32.56
N ALA A 127 6.05 -2.34 -33.13
CA ALA A 127 5.13 -3.33 -33.64
C ALA A 127 4.30 -3.97 -32.52
N ASP A 128 4.94 -4.29 -31.38
CA ASP A 128 4.22 -4.76 -30.20
C ASP A 128 3.21 -3.71 -29.71
N ASP A 129 3.62 -2.44 -29.65
CA ASP A 129 2.75 -1.35 -29.21
C ASP A 129 1.55 -1.15 -30.14
N ALA A 130 1.75 -1.26 -31.46
CA ALA A 130 0.69 -1.21 -32.45
C ALA A 130 -0.29 -2.38 -32.28
N LEU A 131 0.22 -3.60 -32.05
CA LEU A 131 -0.59 -4.79 -31.81
C LEU A 131 -1.42 -4.64 -30.52
N VAL A 132 -0.83 -4.14 -29.45
CA VAL A 132 -1.53 -3.90 -28.18
C VAL A 132 -2.63 -2.83 -28.34
N LYS A 133 -2.37 -1.74 -29.08
CA LYS A 133 -3.38 -0.70 -29.37
C LYS A 133 -4.52 -1.25 -30.22
N ALA A 134 -4.19 -1.89 -31.35
CA ALA A 134 -5.18 -2.45 -32.27
C ALA A 134 -6.05 -3.52 -31.60
N GLY A 135 -5.45 -4.41 -30.79
CA GLY A 135 -6.20 -5.42 -30.05
C GLY A 135 -7.17 -4.80 -29.03
N GLN A 136 -6.79 -3.69 -28.39
CA GLN A 136 -7.69 -2.97 -27.49
C GLN A 136 -8.79 -2.19 -28.20
N GLU A 137 -8.49 -1.59 -29.35
CA GLU A 137 -9.48 -0.92 -30.20
C GLU A 137 -10.50 -1.92 -30.77
N ALA A 138 -10.05 -3.14 -31.08
CA ALA A 138 -10.90 -4.25 -31.49
C ALA A 138 -11.68 -4.91 -30.31
N GLY A 139 -11.51 -4.43 -29.08
CA GLY A 139 -12.20 -4.95 -27.90
C GLY A 139 -11.72 -6.32 -27.42
N GLU A 140 -10.52 -6.75 -27.84
CA GLU A 140 -9.98 -8.04 -27.45
C GLU A 140 -9.56 -8.11 -25.99
N SER A 141 -9.61 -9.32 -25.43
CA SER A 141 -9.13 -9.56 -24.08
C SER A 141 -7.59 -9.45 -24.01
N TRP A 142 -7.07 -9.04 -22.86
CA TRP A 142 -5.61 -9.01 -22.61
C TRP A 142 -4.93 -10.36 -22.79
N VAL A 143 -5.67 -11.45 -22.57
CA VAL A 143 -5.18 -12.82 -22.75
C VAL A 143 -4.97 -13.12 -24.23
N ASP A 144 -5.90 -12.70 -25.08
CA ASP A 144 -5.82 -12.95 -26.52
C ASP A 144 -4.75 -12.09 -27.19
N ILE A 145 -4.60 -10.84 -26.76
CA ILE A 145 -3.48 -9.98 -27.16
C ILE A 145 -2.14 -10.60 -26.73
N ALA A 146 -2.05 -11.14 -25.52
CA ALA A 146 -0.82 -11.78 -25.01
C ALA A 146 -0.45 -13.07 -25.75
N LYS A 147 -1.43 -13.85 -26.27
CA LYS A 147 -1.15 -15.04 -27.09
C LYS A 147 -0.37 -14.71 -28.37
N ARG A 148 -0.53 -13.49 -28.89
CA ARG A 148 0.19 -12.99 -30.08
C ARG A 148 1.54 -12.35 -29.75
N LEU A 149 1.86 -12.19 -28.47
CA LEU A 149 3.11 -11.58 -27.99
C LEU A 149 3.90 -12.62 -27.18
N PRO A 150 4.74 -13.45 -27.84
CA PRO A 150 5.47 -14.51 -27.16
C PRO A 150 6.33 -13.95 -26.03
N GLY A 151 6.31 -14.63 -24.88
CA GLY A 151 7.03 -14.20 -23.69
C GLY A 151 6.37 -13.05 -22.90
N ARG A 152 5.15 -12.62 -23.27
CA ARG A 152 4.38 -11.62 -22.51
C ARG A 152 3.18 -12.24 -21.81
N SER A 153 2.91 -11.79 -20.59
CA SER A 153 1.67 -12.11 -19.88
C SER A 153 0.59 -11.05 -20.17
N ALA A 154 -0.68 -11.41 -19.98
CA ALA A 154 -1.80 -10.47 -20.05
C ALA A 154 -1.60 -9.23 -19.17
N ASP A 155 -1.04 -9.40 -17.97
CA ASP A 155 -0.70 -8.29 -17.07
C ASP A 155 0.39 -7.38 -17.64
N SER A 156 1.39 -7.96 -18.33
CA SER A 156 2.44 -7.20 -19.00
C SER A 156 1.88 -6.38 -20.16
N VAL A 157 0.93 -6.94 -20.92
CA VAL A 157 0.24 -6.24 -22.01
C VAL A 157 -0.60 -5.08 -21.48
N LYS A 158 -1.44 -5.32 -20.47
CA LYS A 158 -2.25 -4.27 -19.83
C LYS A 158 -1.38 -3.14 -19.28
N SER A 159 -0.32 -3.50 -18.55
CA SER A 159 0.63 -2.53 -17.99
C SER A 159 1.32 -1.70 -19.08
N ARG A 160 1.61 -2.30 -20.25
CA ARG A 160 2.18 -1.58 -21.39
C ARG A 160 1.16 -0.61 -21.98
N PHE A 161 -0.07 -1.05 -22.21
CA PHE A 161 -1.14 -0.21 -22.73
C PHE A 161 -1.44 0.99 -21.83
N ASP A 162 -1.49 0.79 -20.51
CA ASP A 162 -1.68 1.88 -19.55
C ASP A 162 -0.54 2.90 -19.61
N ARG A 163 0.69 2.48 -19.92
CA ARG A 163 1.83 3.38 -20.15
C ARG A 163 1.71 4.12 -21.48
N LEU A 164 1.29 3.44 -22.54
CA LEU A 164 1.05 4.04 -23.85
C LEU A 164 -0.06 5.10 -23.79
N LYS A 165 -1.12 4.88 -23.01
CA LYS A 165 -2.19 5.88 -22.77
C LYS A 165 -1.72 7.10 -22.00
N ARG A 166 -0.76 6.93 -21.10
CA ARG A 166 -0.19 8.01 -20.28
C ARG A 166 0.82 8.86 -21.04
N GLN A 167 1.32 8.39 -22.18
CA GLN A 167 2.19 9.18 -23.05
C GLN A 167 1.39 9.69 -24.24
N PRO A 168 1.05 11.00 -24.33
CA PRO A 168 0.67 11.56 -25.62
C PRO A 168 1.83 11.33 -26.60
N ASP A 169 1.48 10.99 -27.84
CA ASP A 169 2.36 10.66 -28.96
C ASP A 169 3.76 11.29 -28.84
N THR A 170 4.75 10.52 -28.39
CA THR A 170 6.14 10.97 -28.29
C THR A 170 6.81 10.93 -29.67
N SER A 171 6.18 11.56 -30.65
CA SER A 171 6.86 12.10 -31.84
C SER A 171 7.51 13.45 -31.52
N VAL A 172 7.29 14.00 -30.31
CA VAL A 172 8.11 15.09 -29.77
C VAL A 172 9.44 14.47 -29.34
N LYS A 173 10.52 14.85 -30.04
CA LYS A 173 11.90 14.70 -29.54
C LYS A 173 11.94 15.39 -28.17
N HIS A 174 11.79 14.63 -27.09
CA HIS A 174 12.18 15.13 -25.78
C HIS A 174 13.67 15.35 -25.87
N GLU A 175 14.06 16.61 -26.08
CA GLU A 175 15.42 17.03 -25.83
C GLU A 175 15.73 16.55 -24.40
N PRO A 176 16.74 15.68 -24.23
CA PRO A 176 17.05 15.16 -22.91
C PRO A 176 17.34 16.39 -22.07
N VAL A 177 16.44 16.68 -21.11
CA VAL A 177 16.74 17.65 -20.07
C VAL A 177 18.01 17.13 -19.45
N LYS A 178 19.14 17.77 -19.78
CA LYS A 178 20.46 17.49 -19.19
C LYS A 178 20.31 17.83 -17.73
N ARG A 179 19.80 16.87 -16.96
CA ARG A 179 19.95 16.88 -15.50
C ARG A 179 21.44 16.72 -15.32
N GLU A 180 22.13 17.84 -15.15
CA GLU A 180 23.53 17.80 -14.77
C GLU A 180 23.63 16.88 -13.58
N LEU A 181 24.45 15.84 -13.71
CA LEU A 181 24.65 14.87 -12.65
C LEU A 181 25.51 15.56 -11.60
N VAL A 182 24.89 16.45 -10.81
CA VAL A 182 25.57 17.15 -9.72
C VAL A 182 26.08 16.05 -8.80
N ARG A 183 27.38 16.00 -8.55
CA ARG A 183 27.98 15.05 -7.61
C ARG A 183 27.66 15.51 -6.19
N TRP A 184 27.37 14.58 -5.28
CA TRP A 184 27.21 14.94 -3.87
C TRP A 184 28.57 15.34 -3.28
N THR A 185 28.61 16.50 -2.64
CA THR A 185 29.79 17.03 -1.98
C THR A 185 29.72 16.86 -0.46
N ALA A 186 30.84 17.01 0.22
CA ALA A 186 30.87 17.00 1.69
C ALA A 186 30.04 18.16 2.29
N ALA A 187 29.96 19.29 1.59
CA ALA A 187 29.11 20.42 1.97
C ALA A 187 27.62 20.07 1.87
N ASP A 188 27.21 19.36 0.81
CA ASP A 188 25.84 18.87 0.68
C ASP A 188 25.48 17.88 1.80
N ASP A 189 26.42 16.99 2.15
CA ASP A 189 26.24 16.02 3.23
C ASP A 189 26.16 16.72 4.60
N ALA A 190 26.89 17.83 4.81
CA ALA A 190 26.81 18.64 6.02
C ALA A 190 25.46 19.37 6.13
N LEU A 191 24.97 19.98 5.04
CA LEU A 191 23.63 20.60 4.99
C LEU A 191 22.52 19.59 5.24
N LEU A 192 22.67 18.39 4.69
CA LEU A 192 21.74 17.29 4.93
C LEU A 192 21.74 16.87 6.40
N LYS A 193 22.90 16.67 7.03
CA LYS A 193 23.01 16.33 8.46
C LYS A 193 22.43 17.43 9.36
N ALA A 194 22.78 18.69 9.12
CA ALA A 194 22.28 19.83 9.88
C ALA A 194 20.75 19.94 9.78
N GLY A 195 20.19 19.77 8.58
CA GLY A 195 18.73 19.76 8.40
C GLY A 195 18.05 18.60 9.13
N GLN A 196 18.69 17.43 9.21
CA GLN A 196 18.16 16.31 9.99
C GLN A 196 18.21 16.55 11.50
N GLU A 197 19.31 17.13 12.01
CA GLU A 197 19.48 17.49 13.42
C GLU A 197 18.49 18.59 13.85
N ALA A 198 18.23 19.54 12.96
CA ALA A 198 17.20 20.58 13.15
C ALA A 198 15.75 20.05 13.01
N GLY A 199 15.56 18.78 12.63
CA GLY A 199 14.24 18.17 12.46
C GLY A 199 13.46 18.70 11.25
N GLU A 200 14.15 19.25 10.26
CA GLU A 200 13.54 19.84 9.08
C GLU A 200 12.97 18.79 8.12
N SER A 201 11.97 19.20 7.33
CA SER A 201 11.39 18.34 6.31
C SER A 201 12.36 18.12 5.14
N TRP A 202 12.27 16.98 4.48
CA TRP A 202 13.07 16.69 3.27
C TRP A 202 12.87 17.73 2.16
N VAL A 203 11.71 18.38 2.13
CA VAL A 203 11.40 19.45 1.17
C VAL A 203 12.20 20.70 1.48
N ASP A 204 12.32 21.07 2.76
CA ASP A 204 13.06 22.26 3.19
C ASP A 204 14.57 22.06 3.08
N ILE A 205 15.06 20.86 3.35
CA ILE A 205 16.46 20.49 3.06
C ILE A 205 16.73 20.56 1.54
N ALA A 206 15.80 20.08 0.71
CA ALA A 206 15.95 20.13 -0.75
C ALA A 206 15.95 21.56 -1.32
N LYS A 207 15.24 22.52 -0.72
CA LYS A 207 15.28 23.94 -1.13
C LYS A 207 16.69 24.55 -1.03
N ARG A 208 17.50 24.04 -0.09
CA ARG A 208 18.89 24.48 0.12
C ARG A 208 19.91 23.73 -0.74
N LEU A 209 19.47 22.73 -1.50
CA LEU A 209 20.29 21.89 -2.37
C LEU A 209 19.81 22.05 -3.84
N PRO A 210 20.31 23.05 -4.57
CA PRO A 210 19.86 23.31 -5.95
C PRO A 210 20.07 22.07 -6.83
N GLY A 211 19.05 21.76 -7.65
CA GLY A 211 19.07 20.59 -8.52
C GLY A 211 18.79 19.25 -7.81
N ARG A 212 18.39 19.25 -6.52
CA ARG A 212 18.02 18.03 -5.78
C ARG A 212 16.52 18.01 -5.45
N SER A 213 15.89 16.86 -5.63
CA SER A 213 14.53 16.61 -5.12
C SER A 213 14.57 16.10 -3.69
N ALA A 214 13.47 16.28 -2.94
CA ALA A 214 13.32 15.74 -1.59
C ALA A 214 13.60 14.21 -1.52
N GLU A 215 13.21 13.47 -2.56
CA GLU A 215 13.47 12.02 -2.65
C GLU A 215 14.97 11.72 -2.85
N SER A 216 15.69 12.56 -3.60
CA SER A 216 17.15 12.47 -3.75
C SER A 216 17.87 12.71 -2.43
N VAL A 217 17.45 13.73 -1.67
CA VAL A 217 17.98 14.04 -0.32
C VAL A 217 17.74 12.88 0.64
N LYS A 218 16.52 12.34 0.68
CA LYS A 218 16.18 11.18 1.51
C LYS A 218 16.99 9.94 1.12
N SER A 219 17.17 9.68 -0.17
CA SER A 219 17.99 8.57 -0.66
C SER A 219 19.46 8.72 -0.26
N ARG A 220 20.02 9.93 -0.35
CA ARG A 220 21.39 10.24 0.10
C ARG A 220 21.53 10.05 1.60
N SER A 221 20.61 10.58 2.41
CA SER A 221 20.61 10.41 3.87
C SER A 221 20.65 8.93 4.26
N ASN A 222 19.81 8.09 3.63
CA ASN A 222 19.78 6.65 3.90
C ASN A 222 21.07 5.91 3.51
N ARG A 223 21.85 6.46 2.57
CA ARG A 223 23.17 5.91 2.18
C ARG A 223 24.28 6.35 3.12
N LEU A 224 24.18 7.54 3.72
CA LEU A 224 25.13 8.02 4.73
C LEU A 224 24.97 7.29 6.07
N LYS A 225 23.77 6.79 6.37
CA LYS A 225 23.54 5.91 7.52
C LYS A 225 24.26 4.58 7.31
N GLY A 226 25.27 4.31 8.14
CA GLY A 226 25.94 3.02 8.18
C GLY A 226 24.97 1.87 8.57
N PRO A 227 25.36 0.59 8.42
CA PRO A 227 24.51 -0.54 8.79
C PRO A 227 24.00 -0.49 10.25
N ALA A 228 24.82 0.03 11.17
CA ALA A 228 24.48 0.18 12.58
C ALA A 228 23.47 1.31 12.87
N ASP A 229 23.42 2.34 12.02
CA ASP A 229 22.56 3.52 12.22
C ASP A 229 21.15 3.37 11.61
N LYS A 230 20.97 2.34 10.77
CA LYS A 230 19.68 2.00 10.16
C LYS A 230 18.71 1.35 11.17
N SER A 231 19.21 0.73 12.25
CA SER A 231 18.39 0.09 13.28
C SER A 231 17.82 1.11 14.29
N ALA A 232 18.49 2.24 14.52
CA ALA A 232 18.07 3.27 15.47
C ALA A 232 16.87 4.12 14.97
N GLY A 233 16.71 4.29 13.65
CA GLY A 233 15.62 5.05 13.04
C GLY A 233 14.22 4.46 13.24
N GLY A 234 14.12 3.19 13.68
CA GLY A 234 12.85 2.57 14.06
C GLY A 234 12.40 2.90 15.50
N ALA A 235 13.33 3.31 16.38
CA ALA A 235 13.06 3.51 17.80
C ALA A 235 12.78 4.98 18.18
N ALA A 236 13.36 5.96 17.48
CA ALA A 236 13.25 7.37 17.83
C ALA A 236 11.85 8.00 17.59
N ALA A 237 10.97 7.34 16.83
CA ALA A 237 9.58 7.79 16.66
C ALA A 237 8.67 7.47 17.87
N GLN A 238 9.16 6.78 18.90
CA GLN A 238 8.40 6.40 20.10
C GLN A 238 8.78 7.14 21.38
N ALA A 239 9.71 8.11 21.34
CA ALA A 239 10.17 8.83 22.52
C ALA A 239 9.69 10.29 22.55
N LYS A 240 8.38 10.55 22.37
CA LYS A 240 7.74 11.82 22.77
C LYS A 240 6.35 11.60 23.39
N SER A 241 6.30 10.92 24.53
CA SER A 241 5.21 11.07 25.53
C SER A 241 5.50 10.26 26.81
N LYS A 242 6.44 10.73 27.64
CA LYS A 242 6.44 10.38 29.07
C LYS A 242 6.48 11.65 29.89
N LYS A 243 5.29 12.17 30.21
CA LYS A 243 5.12 13.17 31.27
C LYS A 243 5.13 12.41 32.60
N ALA A 244 6.02 12.81 33.51
CA ALA A 244 6.22 12.18 34.80
C ALA A 244 4.93 12.20 35.67
N PRO A 245 4.69 11.18 36.51
CA PRO A 245 3.56 11.16 37.43
C PRO A 245 3.81 12.11 38.63
N PRO A 246 2.79 12.84 39.14
CA PRO A 246 2.92 13.52 40.41
C PRO A 246 2.88 12.51 41.57
N LYS A 247 3.79 12.72 42.54
CA LYS A 247 3.93 11.94 43.77
C LYS A 247 2.66 12.03 44.62
N LYS A 248 2.09 10.87 45.01
CA LYS A 248 1.15 10.76 46.13
C LYS A 248 1.93 10.97 47.43
N ALA A 249 1.55 11.97 48.22
CA ALA A 249 1.89 12.02 49.64
C ALA A 249 0.96 11.05 50.38
N ALA A 250 1.56 10.14 51.13
CA ALA A 250 0.88 9.23 52.04
C ALA A 250 0.38 10.02 53.26
N GLN A 251 -0.88 9.81 53.62
CA GLN A 251 -1.34 9.97 55.01
C GLN A 251 -1.38 8.56 55.59
N ASP A 252 -0.48 8.28 56.54
CA ASP A 252 -0.62 7.16 57.46
C ASP A 252 -1.21 7.67 58.78
N SER A 253 -2.35 7.07 59.13
CA SER A 253 -2.82 6.63 60.45
C SER A 253 -2.48 7.42 61.73
N ALA A 254 -3.54 7.72 62.48
CA ALA A 254 -3.82 7.25 63.86
C ALA A 254 -4.29 8.39 64.79
N GLY A 255 -5.49 8.22 65.35
CA GLY A 255 -6.11 9.11 66.35
C GLY A 255 -7.60 9.19 66.15
#